data_AF-A0A7Y6PWR5-F1
#
_entry.id   AF-A0A7Y6PWR5-F1
#
_cell.length_a   1.000
_cell.length_b   1.000
_cell.length_c   1.000
_cell.angle_alpha   90.00
_cell.angle_beta   90.00
_cell.angle_gamma   90.00
#
_symmetry.space_group_name_H-M   'P 1'
#
loop_
_entity.id
_entity.type
_entity.pdbx_description
1 polymer ?
#
loop_
_entity_poly.entity_id
_entity_poly.type
_entity_poly.pdbx_seq_one_letter_code
_entity_poly.pdbx_strand_id
1 'polypeptide(L)'
;MSPNEPNLALRGAPGALRSWIRGVVAAAALLTVAMVGLGGQLLYGQLDWAHSSGQWWLREGVALLVVGWIALSFVIPARNSPFIRLAVLLPVAHAGAIAIGWTLWSRVATHVTLDARSPLAAELPLAKLALVASLVFVLVALLVAKRRSGEWVHGFAVLALSELLLVGLWLPTVAAVWDAPTPSYMVTEPGWLAQLPKLVAWVVVPPTLAAIAYTVLVLRRSRWLAARKRLAVNTVTTLFCLACLARLSADADAMILYAHFVPVLLVAAVVAIAAIVSLAGVLATRALVIHRRFSSRERVRGVVTADGTELALGVEISSWLRGPRVVQRSFSVATAHGMIPVSGANLVAAIPAASTQLETGEALGVVRPGDTVEIAGHVATPSVEPGAGDPFRTLAGPSAEAIWIAPVCGERGGFASLALELWRPCVAYLLIVTALAVPALAALLG
;
A
#
# COMPACT_ATOMS: atom_id res chain seq x y z
N MET A 1 13.27 -21.67 23.97
CA MET A 1 12.17 -21.43 23.01
C MET A 1 10.93 -21.10 23.82
N SER A 2 10.24 -20.00 23.49
CA SER A 2 8.96 -19.69 24.15
C SER A 2 7.92 -20.73 23.75
N PRO A 3 7.05 -21.21 24.66
CA PRO A 3 6.01 -22.20 24.36
C PRO A 3 5.01 -21.76 23.28
N ASN A 4 5.04 -20.48 22.85
CA ASN A 4 4.21 -19.97 21.73
C ASN A 4 4.93 -19.94 20.36
N GLU A 5 6.22 -20.28 20.28
CA GLU A 5 6.96 -20.37 19.01
C GLU A 5 6.85 -21.69 18.22
N PRO A 6 6.42 -22.86 18.75
CA PRO A 6 6.43 -24.08 17.96
C PRO A 6 5.50 -24.00 16.74
N ASN A 7 4.50 -23.10 16.78
CA ASN A 7 3.59 -22.87 15.66
C ASN A 7 4.22 -22.10 14.50
N LEU A 8 5.30 -21.32 14.70
CA LEU A 8 5.96 -20.60 13.60
C LEU A 8 6.85 -21.51 12.76
N ALA A 9 7.52 -22.49 13.37
CA ALA A 9 8.32 -23.48 12.64
C ALA A 9 7.47 -24.31 11.67
N LEU A 10 6.18 -24.50 11.96
CA LEU A 10 5.22 -25.23 11.14
C LEU A 10 4.65 -24.41 9.96
N ARG A 11 4.85 -23.08 9.94
CA ARG A 11 4.19 -22.16 8.98
C ARG A 11 5.01 -21.89 7.69
N GLY A 12 6.16 -22.54 7.53
CA GLY A 12 6.99 -22.53 6.32
C GLY A 12 8.32 -21.79 6.48
N ALA A 13 9.11 -21.74 5.40
CA ALA A 13 10.42 -21.09 5.41
C ALA A 13 10.31 -19.57 5.69
N PRO A 14 11.18 -18.98 6.54
CA PRO A 14 11.21 -17.54 6.78
C PRO A 14 11.28 -16.75 5.47
N GLY A 15 10.41 -15.74 5.32
CA GLY A 15 10.35 -14.91 4.11
C GLY A 15 9.49 -15.47 2.98
N ALA A 16 8.95 -16.68 3.12
CA ALA A 16 7.96 -17.21 2.20
C ALA A 16 6.57 -16.60 2.45
N LEU A 17 5.91 -16.15 1.37
CA LEU A 17 4.50 -15.76 1.43
C LEU A 17 3.60 -17.00 1.52
N ARG A 18 2.45 -16.86 2.21
CA ARG A 18 1.39 -17.87 2.22
C ARG A 18 0.98 -18.22 0.79
N SER A 19 0.62 -19.49 0.53
CA SER A 19 0.29 -19.99 -0.81
C SER A 19 -0.77 -19.15 -1.53
N TRP A 20 -1.86 -18.79 -0.85
CA TRP A 20 -2.91 -17.97 -1.44
C TRP A 20 -2.42 -16.57 -1.84
N ILE A 21 -1.49 -15.98 -1.09
CA ILE A 21 -0.89 -14.67 -1.42
C ILE A 21 -0.03 -14.78 -2.67
N ARG A 22 0.73 -15.88 -2.81
CA ARG A 22 1.49 -16.16 -4.04
C ARG A 22 0.55 -16.30 -5.24
N GLY A 23 -0.56 -17.00 -5.08
CA GLY A 23 -1.61 -17.12 -6.09
C GLY A 23 -2.18 -15.77 -6.52
N VAL A 24 -2.48 -14.88 -5.56
CA VAL A 24 -2.95 -13.51 -5.82
C VAL A 24 -1.92 -12.69 -6.60
N VAL A 25 -0.65 -12.70 -6.18
CA VAL A 25 0.41 -11.93 -6.86
C VAL A 25 0.63 -12.45 -8.29
N ALA A 26 0.61 -13.77 -8.47
CA ALA A 26 0.72 -14.38 -9.80
C ALA A 26 -0.49 -14.04 -10.69
N ALA A 27 -1.71 -14.16 -10.15
CA ALA A 27 -2.93 -13.81 -10.87
C ALA A 27 -2.95 -12.34 -11.29
N ALA A 28 -2.57 -11.43 -10.39
CA ALA A 28 -2.46 -10.01 -10.69
C ALA A 28 -1.43 -9.76 -11.81
N ALA A 29 -0.26 -10.39 -11.75
CA ALA A 29 0.77 -10.24 -12.78
C ALA A 29 0.30 -10.74 -14.15
N LEU A 30 -0.34 -11.92 -14.21
CA LEU A 30 -0.92 -12.46 -15.45
C LEU A 30 -2.02 -11.55 -16.01
N LEU A 31 -2.89 -11.07 -15.13
CA LEU A 31 -3.99 -10.19 -15.49
C LEU A 31 -3.49 -8.84 -16.02
N THR A 32 -2.44 -8.27 -15.42
CA THR A 32 -1.80 -7.06 -15.92
C THR A 32 -1.28 -7.26 -17.34
N VAL A 33 -0.58 -8.37 -17.61
CA VAL A 33 -0.08 -8.67 -18.96
C VAL A 33 -1.24 -8.83 -19.94
N ALA A 34 -2.29 -9.58 -19.56
CA ALA A 34 -3.47 -9.78 -20.40
C ALA A 34 -4.19 -8.46 -20.70
N MET A 35 -4.45 -7.63 -19.68
CA MET A 35 -5.14 -6.35 -19.85
C MET A 35 -4.35 -5.36 -20.71
N VAL A 36 -3.03 -5.29 -20.54
CA VAL A 36 -2.17 -4.42 -21.35
C VAL A 36 -2.11 -4.92 -22.79
N GLY A 37 -1.99 -6.24 -23.01
CA GLY A 37 -1.99 -6.83 -24.35
C GLY A 37 -3.32 -6.65 -25.08
N LEU A 38 -4.44 -7.03 -24.45
CA LEU A 38 -5.79 -6.86 -25.01
C LEU A 38 -6.09 -5.38 -25.25
N GLY A 39 -5.79 -4.50 -24.29
CA GLY A 39 -5.98 -3.06 -24.45
C GLY A 39 -5.17 -2.48 -25.60
N GLY A 40 -3.91 -2.91 -25.77
CA GLY A 40 -3.07 -2.52 -26.89
C GLY A 40 -3.61 -3.01 -28.25
N GLN A 41 -4.11 -4.24 -28.32
CA GLN A 41 -4.73 -4.80 -29.52
C GLN A 41 -6.04 -4.09 -29.89
N LEU A 42 -6.91 -3.82 -28.91
CA LEU A 42 -8.14 -3.07 -29.11
C LEU A 42 -7.85 -1.64 -29.58
N LEU A 43 -6.89 -0.96 -28.94
CA LEU A 43 -6.49 0.39 -29.34
C LEU A 43 -5.92 0.39 -30.77
N TYR A 44 -5.10 -0.59 -31.13
CA TYR A 44 -4.55 -0.72 -32.48
C TYR A 44 -5.65 -0.95 -33.53
N GLY A 45 -6.63 -1.81 -33.25
CA GLY A 45 -7.75 -2.08 -34.15
C GLY A 45 -8.64 -0.87 -34.43
N GLN A 46 -8.70 0.09 -33.49
CA GLN A 46 -9.46 1.34 -33.64
C GLN A 46 -8.69 2.42 -34.43
N LEU A 47 -7.41 2.20 -34.74
CA LEU A 47 -6.55 3.17 -35.41
C LEU A 47 -6.26 2.75 -36.85
N ASP A 48 -7.13 3.11 -37.78
CA ASP A 48 -6.95 2.84 -39.22
C ASP A 48 -5.58 3.32 -39.73
N TRP A 49 -5.11 4.48 -39.27
CA TRP A 49 -3.81 5.04 -39.64
C TRP A 49 -2.60 4.30 -39.04
N ALA A 50 -2.78 3.52 -37.97
CA ALA A 50 -1.70 2.72 -37.37
C ALA A 50 -1.31 1.51 -38.25
N HIS A 51 -2.16 1.13 -39.21
CA HIS A 51 -1.89 0.03 -40.14
C HIS A 51 -0.76 0.36 -41.13
N SER A 52 -0.51 1.64 -41.43
CA SER A 52 0.49 2.05 -42.43
C SER A 52 1.90 2.31 -41.85
N SER A 53 2.05 2.41 -40.53
CA SER A 53 3.27 2.95 -39.89
C SER A 53 4.07 1.94 -39.06
N GLY A 54 3.84 0.63 -39.20
CA GLY A 54 4.69 -0.40 -38.58
C GLY A 54 4.70 -0.38 -37.05
N GLN A 55 3.61 0.07 -36.42
CA GLN A 55 3.53 0.35 -34.98
C GLN A 55 3.37 -0.91 -34.11
N TRP A 56 4.18 -1.95 -34.36
CA TRP A 56 4.23 -3.17 -33.54
C TRP A 56 4.36 -2.87 -32.03
N TRP A 57 5.11 -1.81 -31.68
CA TRP A 57 5.35 -1.41 -30.30
C TRP A 57 4.07 -0.98 -29.56
N LEU A 58 3.04 -0.47 -30.26
CA LEU A 58 1.75 -0.10 -29.68
C LEU A 58 0.91 -1.34 -29.34
N ARG A 59 0.98 -2.35 -30.22
CA ARG A 59 0.25 -3.60 -30.08
C ARG A 59 0.85 -4.49 -28.99
N GLU A 60 2.17 -4.71 -29.05
CA GLU A 60 2.84 -5.73 -28.23
C GLU A 60 3.94 -5.13 -27.31
N GLY A 61 4.49 -3.97 -27.65
CA GLY A 61 5.65 -3.39 -26.97
C GLY A 61 5.40 -3.08 -25.49
N VAL A 62 4.24 -2.52 -25.14
CA VAL A 62 3.89 -2.23 -23.73
C VAL A 62 3.73 -3.52 -22.92
N ALA A 63 3.11 -4.55 -23.50
CA ALA A 63 2.96 -5.85 -22.85
C ALA A 63 4.33 -6.52 -22.64
N LEU A 64 5.23 -6.47 -23.64
CA LEU A 64 6.60 -6.99 -23.53
C LEU A 64 7.41 -6.24 -22.46
N LEU A 65 7.24 -4.92 -22.34
CA LEU A 65 7.88 -4.14 -21.26
C LEU A 65 7.39 -4.59 -19.88
N VAL A 66 6.09 -4.83 -19.71
CA VAL A 66 5.52 -5.35 -18.46
C VAL A 66 6.04 -6.75 -18.15
N VAL A 67 6.09 -7.65 -19.14
CA VAL A 67 6.67 -9.00 -18.99
C VAL A 67 8.14 -8.91 -18.60
N GLY A 68 8.92 -8.05 -19.25
CA GLY A 68 10.31 -7.79 -18.92
C GLY A 68 10.48 -7.27 -17.48
N TRP A 69 9.60 -6.37 -17.03
CA TRP A 69 9.59 -5.87 -15.66
C TRP A 69 9.27 -6.98 -14.64
N ILE A 70 8.28 -7.83 -14.94
CA ILE A 70 7.95 -9.00 -14.12
C ILE A 70 9.17 -9.93 -14.06
N ALA A 71 9.79 -10.28 -15.19
CA ALA A 71 10.97 -11.13 -15.23
C ALA A 71 12.14 -10.54 -14.40
N LEU A 72 12.38 -9.23 -14.53
CA LEU A 72 13.41 -8.53 -13.76
C LEU A 72 13.21 -8.67 -12.25
N SER A 73 11.96 -8.66 -11.77
CA SER A 73 11.64 -8.86 -10.34
C SER A 73 12.08 -10.23 -9.81
N PHE A 74 12.20 -11.25 -10.66
CA PHE A 74 12.72 -12.56 -10.29
C PHE A 74 14.25 -12.61 -10.33
N VAL A 75 14.88 -11.89 -11.27
CA VAL A 75 16.34 -11.93 -11.48
C VAL A 75 17.12 -11.11 -10.46
N ILE A 76 16.55 -10.01 -9.92
CA ILE A 76 17.26 -9.17 -8.95
C ILE A 76 17.67 -9.99 -7.72
N PRO A 77 18.97 -10.10 -7.40
CA PRO A 77 19.42 -10.85 -6.24
C PRO A 77 19.00 -10.11 -4.97
N ALA A 78 18.05 -10.67 -4.24
CA ALA A 78 17.68 -10.22 -2.91
C ALA A 78 17.32 -11.40 -2.02
N ARG A 79 17.49 -11.22 -0.72
CA ARG A 79 17.16 -12.23 0.31
C ARG A 79 15.67 -12.55 0.41
N ASN A 80 14.82 -11.63 -0.02
CA ASN A 80 13.37 -11.80 0.01
C ASN A 80 12.90 -12.77 -1.08
N SER A 81 11.78 -13.45 -0.84
CA SER A 81 11.09 -14.23 -1.86
C SER A 81 10.83 -13.39 -3.13
N PRO A 82 11.00 -13.97 -4.33
CA PRO A 82 10.71 -13.25 -5.58
C PRO A 82 9.27 -12.73 -5.65
N PHE A 83 8.30 -13.40 -5.02
CA PHE A 83 6.92 -12.92 -4.96
C PHE A 83 6.75 -11.64 -4.15
N ILE A 84 7.57 -11.42 -3.11
CA ILE A 84 7.58 -10.16 -2.35
C ILE A 84 8.13 -9.04 -3.23
N ARG A 85 9.21 -9.31 -3.97
CA ARG A 85 9.78 -8.33 -4.92
C ARG A 85 8.77 -7.97 -5.99
N LEU A 86 8.16 -8.98 -6.62
CA LEU A 86 7.11 -8.78 -7.62
C LEU A 86 5.94 -7.98 -7.04
N ALA A 87 5.44 -8.33 -5.86
CA ALA A 87 4.33 -7.61 -5.24
C ALA A 87 4.64 -6.11 -5.05
N VAL A 88 5.85 -5.76 -4.61
CA VAL A 88 6.27 -4.37 -4.37
C VAL A 88 6.59 -3.62 -5.68
N LEU A 89 7.11 -4.31 -6.70
CA LEU A 89 7.51 -3.70 -7.96
C LEU A 89 6.36 -3.59 -8.99
N LEU A 90 5.32 -4.42 -8.88
CA LEU A 90 4.22 -4.43 -9.84
C LEU A 90 3.38 -3.13 -9.86
N PRO A 91 3.10 -2.44 -8.72
CA PRO A 91 2.49 -1.12 -8.74
C PRO A 91 3.30 -0.07 -9.54
N VAL A 92 4.63 -0.19 -9.55
CA VAL A 92 5.51 0.69 -10.35
C VAL A 92 5.34 0.38 -11.85
N ALA A 93 5.24 -0.90 -12.22
CA ALA A 93 4.93 -1.30 -13.59
C ALA A 93 3.56 -0.74 -14.03
N HIS A 94 2.56 -0.77 -13.15
CA HIS A 94 1.24 -0.18 -13.45
C HIS A 94 1.33 1.33 -13.66
N ALA A 95 2.08 2.06 -12.82
CA ALA A 95 2.29 3.50 -13.04
C ALA A 95 2.96 3.77 -14.41
N GLY A 96 3.97 2.99 -14.77
CA GLY A 96 4.62 3.07 -16.08
C GLY A 96 3.64 2.81 -17.23
N ALA A 97 2.85 1.74 -17.14
CA ALA A 97 1.84 1.40 -18.14
C ALA A 97 0.75 2.47 -18.26
N ILE A 98 0.26 3.02 -17.14
CA ILE A 98 -0.71 4.13 -17.12
C ILE A 98 -0.12 5.38 -17.77
N ALA A 99 1.12 5.75 -17.44
CA ALA A 99 1.78 6.91 -18.02
C ALA A 99 1.96 6.75 -19.54
N ILE A 100 2.45 5.60 -20.00
CA ILE A 100 2.59 5.28 -21.42
C ILE A 100 1.20 5.34 -22.08
N GLY A 101 0.22 4.59 -21.58
CA GLY A 101 -1.14 4.56 -22.12
C GLY A 101 -1.78 5.94 -22.23
N TRP A 102 -1.62 6.79 -21.21
CA TRP A 102 -2.13 8.16 -21.23
C TRP A 102 -1.45 9.02 -22.29
N THR A 103 -0.13 8.94 -22.43
CA THR A 103 0.60 9.69 -23.47
C THR A 103 0.27 9.24 -24.89
N LEU A 104 -0.07 7.96 -25.06
CA LEU A 104 -0.53 7.43 -26.35
C LEU A 104 -1.94 7.91 -26.64
N TRP A 105 -2.83 7.80 -25.66
CA TRP A 105 -4.20 8.28 -25.77
C TRP A 105 -4.26 9.76 -26.11
N SER A 106 -3.46 10.62 -25.46
CA SER A 106 -3.48 12.06 -25.74
C SER A 106 -3.05 12.41 -27.17
N ARG A 107 -2.17 11.61 -27.79
CA ARG A 107 -1.75 11.76 -29.19
C ARG A 107 -2.79 11.20 -30.17
N VAL A 108 -3.46 10.11 -29.80
CA VAL A 108 -4.50 9.49 -30.60
C VAL A 108 -5.78 10.32 -30.59
N ALA A 109 -6.17 10.83 -29.42
CA ALA A 109 -7.41 11.56 -29.21
C ALA A 109 -7.55 12.78 -30.11
N THR A 110 -6.43 13.42 -30.53
CA THR A 110 -6.48 14.56 -31.47
C THR A 110 -7.01 14.18 -32.85
N HIS A 111 -6.91 12.90 -33.24
CA HIS A 111 -7.32 12.37 -34.55
C HIS A 111 -8.70 11.70 -34.51
N VAL A 112 -9.23 11.41 -33.32
CA VAL A 112 -10.59 10.90 -33.14
C VAL A 112 -11.58 12.07 -33.21
N THR A 113 -12.61 11.95 -34.04
CA THR A 113 -13.67 12.95 -34.22
C THR A 113 -14.34 13.31 -32.89
N LEU A 114 -14.77 14.57 -32.75
CA LEU A 114 -15.32 15.13 -31.51
C LEU A 114 -16.49 14.33 -30.93
N ASP A 115 -17.33 13.74 -31.77
CA ASP A 115 -18.49 12.93 -31.35
C ASP A 115 -18.10 11.64 -30.57
N ALA A 116 -16.86 11.17 -30.72
CA ALA A 116 -16.35 9.99 -30.02
C ALA A 116 -15.45 10.35 -28.81
N ARG A 117 -15.23 11.63 -28.51
CA ARG A 117 -14.45 12.04 -27.35
C ARG A 117 -15.33 12.02 -26.11
N SER A 118 -14.92 11.23 -25.11
CA SER A 118 -15.47 11.40 -23.76
C SER A 118 -15.25 12.84 -23.30
N PRO A 119 -16.31 13.62 -23.03
CA PRO A 119 -16.18 15.03 -22.64
C PRO A 119 -15.32 15.17 -21.37
N LEU A 120 -15.47 14.22 -20.45
CA LEU A 120 -14.63 14.13 -19.25
C LEU A 120 -13.16 13.90 -19.61
N ALA A 121 -12.84 13.09 -20.62
CA ALA A 121 -11.45 12.89 -21.03
C ALA A 121 -10.83 14.12 -21.72
N ALA A 122 -11.64 14.92 -22.42
CA ALA A 122 -11.18 16.14 -23.09
C ALA A 122 -10.99 17.30 -22.10
N GLU A 123 -11.91 17.46 -21.15
CA GLU A 123 -11.94 18.59 -20.22
C GLU A 123 -11.13 18.36 -18.94
N LEU A 124 -10.85 17.10 -18.58
CA LEU A 124 -10.17 16.76 -17.34
C LEU A 124 -8.69 16.42 -17.58
N PRO A 125 -7.77 17.38 -17.37
CA PRO A 125 -6.34 17.08 -17.36
C PRO A 125 -6.03 16.15 -16.19
N LEU A 126 -5.88 14.85 -16.48
CA LEU A 126 -5.66 13.77 -15.52
C LEU A 126 -4.60 14.12 -14.46
N ALA A 127 -3.47 14.70 -14.89
CA ALA A 127 -2.39 15.10 -14.01
C ALA A 127 -2.81 16.16 -12.98
N LYS A 128 -3.62 17.16 -13.38
CA LYS A 128 -4.11 18.19 -12.45
C LYS A 128 -5.12 17.60 -11.47
N LEU A 129 -6.03 16.74 -11.94
CA LEU A 129 -6.98 16.07 -11.06
C LEU A 129 -6.31 15.14 -10.06
N ALA A 130 -5.36 14.32 -10.51
CA ALA A 130 -4.61 13.44 -9.63
C ALA A 130 -3.82 14.22 -8.58
N LEU A 131 -3.25 15.36 -8.94
CA LEU A 131 -2.58 16.26 -8.00
C LEU A 131 -3.55 16.82 -6.95
N VAL A 132 -4.69 17.39 -7.38
CA VAL A 132 -5.70 17.95 -6.48
C VAL A 132 -6.26 16.88 -5.55
N ALA A 133 -6.64 15.71 -6.09
CA ALA A 133 -7.13 14.59 -5.32
C ALA A 133 -6.09 14.11 -4.28
N SER A 134 -4.82 14.01 -4.68
CA SER A 134 -3.73 13.66 -3.76
C SER A 134 -3.61 14.65 -2.61
N LEU A 135 -3.64 15.96 -2.90
CA LEU A 135 -3.57 16.99 -1.86
C LEU A 135 -4.76 16.91 -0.89
N VAL A 136 -5.97 16.74 -1.40
CA VAL A 136 -7.18 16.56 -0.56
C VAL A 136 -7.03 15.33 0.33
N PHE A 137 -6.55 14.21 -0.21
CA PHE A 137 -6.42 12.96 0.54
C PHE A 137 -5.33 13.07 1.62
N VAL A 138 -4.23 13.77 1.33
CA VAL A 138 -3.20 14.09 2.33
C VAL A 138 -3.78 14.96 3.44
N LEU A 139 -4.54 16.01 3.12
CA LEU A 139 -5.19 16.86 4.11
C LEU A 139 -6.17 16.07 5.00
N VAL A 140 -7.01 15.22 4.41
CA VAL A 140 -7.93 14.35 5.15
C VAL A 140 -7.16 13.37 6.03
N ALA A 141 -6.11 12.74 5.52
CA ALA A 141 -5.26 11.83 6.29
C ALA A 141 -4.60 12.53 7.49
N LEU A 142 -4.10 13.76 7.30
CA LEU A 142 -3.55 14.59 8.37
C LEU A 142 -4.61 14.92 9.43
N LEU A 143 -5.83 15.29 9.02
CA LEU A 143 -6.94 15.57 9.94
C LEU A 143 -7.33 14.33 10.75
N VAL A 144 -7.43 13.17 10.10
CA VAL A 144 -7.75 11.90 10.76
C VAL A 144 -6.64 11.50 11.74
N ALA A 145 -5.38 11.75 11.38
CA ALA A 145 -4.18 11.40 12.14
C ALA A 145 -3.69 12.48 13.14
N LYS A 146 -4.38 13.61 13.30
CA LYS A 146 -3.96 14.82 14.06
C LYS A 146 -3.36 14.59 15.46
N ARG A 147 -3.59 13.42 16.09
CA ARG A 147 -3.07 13.08 17.43
C ARG A 147 -1.95 12.03 17.46
N ARG A 148 -1.45 11.57 16.32
CA ARG A 148 -0.43 10.51 16.24
C ARG A 148 0.62 10.84 15.17
N SER A 149 1.79 11.30 15.63
CA SER A 149 2.92 11.60 14.75
C SER A 149 3.31 10.37 13.93
N GLY A 150 3.50 10.57 12.62
CA GLY A 150 3.90 9.51 11.69
C GLY A 150 2.81 8.54 11.22
N GLU A 151 1.58 8.58 11.75
CA GLU A 151 0.49 7.70 11.27
C GLU A 151 -0.22 8.23 10.02
N TRP A 152 -0.04 9.51 9.67
CA TRP A 152 -0.74 10.14 8.54
C TRP A 152 -0.44 9.48 7.19
N VAL A 153 0.80 9.03 6.95
CA VAL A 153 1.19 8.38 5.68
C VAL A 153 0.47 7.04 5.51
N HIS A 154 0.31 6.30 6.61
CA HIS A 154 -0.46 5.07 6.61
C HIS A 154 -1.95 5.37 6.38
N GLY A 155 -2.48 6.42 7.02
CA GLY A 155 -3.84 6.90 6.78
C GLY A 155 -4.07 7.26 5.31
N PHE A 156 -3.10 7.93 4.68
CA PHE A 156 -3.16 8.27 3.26
C PHE A 156 -3.20 7.03 2.36
N ALA A 157 -2.32 6.05 2.60
CA ALA A 157 -2.32 4.79 1.86
C ALA A 157 -3.62 3.99 2.05
N VAL A 158 -4.14 3.89 3.28
CA VAL A 158 -5.41 3.20 3.56
C VAL A 158 -6.57 3.91 2.86
N LEU A 159 -6.63 5.23 2.93
CA LEU A 159 -7.68 6.02 2.28
C LEU A 159 -7.66 5.84 0.76
N ALA A 160 -6.48 6.00 0.14
CA ALA A 160 -6.34 5.89 -1.32
C ALA A 160 -6.67 4.49 -1.84
N LEU A 161 -6.25 3.43 -1.14
CA LEU A 161 -6.59 2.06 -1.52
C LEU A 161 -8.07 1.75 -1.32
N SER A 162 -8.66 2.23 -0.22
CA SER A 162 -10.10 2.05 0.04
C SER A 162 -10.94 2.78 -1.00
N GLU A 163 -10.51 3.99 -1.39
CA GLU A 163 -11.17 4.77 -2.45
C GLU A 163 -11.11 4.04 -3.78
N LEU A 164 -9.92 3.61 -4.21
CA LEU A 164 -9.77 2.88 -5.48
C LEU A 164 -10.68 1.65 -5.53
N LEU A 165 -10.75 0.89 -4.44
CA LEU A 165 -11.63 -0.27 -4.33
C LEU A 165 -13.10 0.13 -4.43
N LEU A 166 -13.53 1.10 -3.60
CA LEU A 166 -14.93 1.45 -3.49
C LEU A 166 -15.44 2.14 -4.76
N VAL A 167 -14.69 3.08 -5.33
CA VAL A 167 -15.02 3.72 -6.62
C VAL A 167 -15.11 2.67 -7.73
N GLY A 168 -14.14 1.77 -7.81
CA GLY A 168 -14.11 0.78 -8.88
C GLY A 168 -15.21 -0.29 -8.80
N LEU A 169 -15.67 -0.64 -7.59
CA LEU A 169 -16.84 -1.53 -7.40
C LEU A 169 -18.18 -0.78 -7.50
N TRP A 170 -18.22 0.48 -7.09
CA TRP A 170 -19.41 1.32 -7.13
C TRP A 170 -19.78 1.70 -8.57
N LEU A 171 -18.78 2.03 -9.39
CA LEU A 171 -18.98 2.59 -10.72
C LEU A 171 -19.85 1.71 -11.65
N PRO A 172 -19.61 0.39 -11.81
CA PRO A 172 -20.49 -0.46 -12.60
C PRO A 172 -21.94 -0.49 -12.09
N THR A 173 -22.11 -0.50 -10.77
CA THR A 173 -23.44 -0.55 -10.14
C THR A 173 -24.21 0.73 -10.39
N VAL A 174 -23.54 1.89 -10.25
CA VAL A 174 -24.15 3.18 -10.60
C VAL A 174 -24.50 3.24 -12.06
N ALA A 175 -23.60 2.83 -12.95
CA ALA A 175 -23.83 2.87 -14.38
C ALA A 175 -25.06 2.05 -14.79
N ALA A 176 -25.29 0.89 -14.17
CA ALA A 176 -26.43 0.03 -14.44
C ALA A 176 -27.77 0.50 -13.84
N VAL A 177 -27.73 1.27 -12.74
CA VAL A 177 -28.95 1.74 -12.05
C VAL A 177 -29.31 3.18 -12.45
N TRP A 178 -28.40 3.89 -13.11
CA TRP A 178 -28.64 5.25 -13.54
C TRP A 178 -29.62 5.29 -14.71
N ASP A 179 -30.89 5.52 -14.39
CA ASP A 179 -31.97 5.73 -15.33
C ASP A 179 -31.83 7.13 -15.98
N ALA A 180 -30.83 7.28 -16.87
CA ALA A 180 -30.75 8.44 -17.74
C ALA A 180 -31.68 8.24 -18.94
N PRO A 181 -32.35 9.30 -19.43
CA PRO A 181 -32.91 9.27 -20.77
C PRO A 181 -31.81 8.90 -21.77
N THR A 182 -32.09 7.91 -22.63
CA THR A 182 -31.20 7.28 -23.63
C THR A 182 -30.04 8.14 -24.14
N PRO A 183 -28.80 7.61 -24.26
CA PRO A 183 -27.57 8.36 -24.54
C PRO A 183 -27.49 8.95 -25.95
N SER A 184 -28.42 8.62 -26.86
CA SER A 184 -28.65 9.43 -28.07
C SER A 184 -28.85 10.92 -27.74
N TYR A 185 -29.37 11.22 -26.54
CA TYR A 185 -29.51 12.58 -26.00
C TYR A 185 -28.24 13.14 -25.34
N MET A 186 -27.33 12.30 -24.82
CA MET A 186 -26.11 12.77 -24.12
C MET A 186 -25.11 13.45 -25.07
N VAL A 187 -25.12 13.12 -26.36
CA VAL A 187 -24.22 13.73 -27.34
C VAL A 187 -24.85 14.97 -27.97
N THR A 188 -26.18 15.05 -28.04
CA THR A 188 -26.89 16.04 -28.86
C THR A 188 -27.58 17.15 -28.06
N GLU A 189 -27.95 16.94 -26.79
CA GLU A 189 -28.65 17.97 -26.02
C GLU A 189 -27.76 18.76 -25.05
N PRO A 190 -27.72 20.11 -25.12
CA PRO A 190 -26.90 20.94 -24.24
C PRO A 190 -27.21 20.81 -22.73
N GLY A 191 -28.30 20.13 -22.36
CA GLY A 191 -28.68 19.86 -20.97
C GLY A 191 -27.79 18.85 -20.23
N TRP A 192 -27.04 17.99 -20.93
CA TRP A 192 -26.23 16.96 -20.26
C TRP A 192 -25.08 17.56 -19.44
N LEU A 193 -24.44 18.63 -19.93
CA LEU A 193 -23.38 19.36 -19.21
C LEU A 193 -23.88 19.89 -17.87
N ALA A 194 -25.14 20.30 -17.78
CA ALA A 194 -25.74 20.78 -16.55
C ALA A 194 -25.95 19.66 -15.52
N GLN A 195 -26.09 18.41 -15.96
CA GLN A 195 -26.24 17.24 -15.08
C GLN A 195 -24.90 16.62 -14.66
N LEU A 196 -23.82 16.92 -15.37
CA LEU A 196 -22.49 16.36 -15.12
C LEU A 196 -22.02 16.52 -13.66
N PRO A 197 -22.18 17.68 -12.98
CA PRO A 197 -21.78 17.80 -11.58
C PRO A 197 -22.56 16.87 -10.64
N LYS A 198 -23.86 16.68 -10.89
CA LYS A 198 -24.71 15.77 -10.11
C LYS A 198 -24.28 14.33 -10.30
N LEU A 199 -24.00 13.94 -11.54
CA LEU A 199 -23.53 12.60 -11.89
C LEU A 199 -22.15 12.31 -11.28
N VAL A 200 -21.19 13.24 -11.41
CA VAL A 200 -19.88 13.15 -10.76
C VAL A 200 -20.03 13.03 -9.24
N ALA A 201 -20.90 13.84 -8.63
CA ALA A 201 -21.16 13.75 -7.19
C ALA A 201 -21.72 12.38 -6.79
N TRP A 202 -22.63 11.80 -7.59
CA TRP A 202 -23.21 10.49 -7.34
C TRP A 202 -22.20 9.33 -7.47
N VAL A 203 -21.26 9.46 -8.40
CA VAL A 203 -20.19 8.47 -8.61
C VAL A 203 -19.10 8.59 -7.54
N VAL A 204 -18.71 9.80 -7.14
CA VAL A 204 -17.52 10.02 -6.30
C VAL A 204 -17.86 10.14 -4.82
N VAL A 205 -18.90 10.88 -4.43
CA VAL A 205 -19.13 11.22 -3.01
C VAL A 205 -19.42 9.99 -2.13
N PRO A 206 -20.32 9.05 -2.50
CA PRO A 206 -20.59 7.89 -1.67
C PRO A 206 -19.34 7.02 -1.37
N PRO A 207 -18.53 6.58 -2.37
CA PRO A 207 -17.33 5.80 -2.09
C PRO A 207 -16.30 6.61 -1.29
N THR A 208 -16.13 7.91 -1.56
CA THR A 208 -15.21 8.76 -0.77
C THR A 208 -15.60 8.82 0.70
N LEU A 209 -16.87 9.04 1.01
CA LEU A 209 -17.34 9.07 2.41
C LEU A 209 -17.14 7.71 3.09
N ALA A 210 -17.43 6.62 2.39
CA ALA A 210 -17.20 5.27 2.91
C ALA A 210 -15.71 4.96 3.13
N ALA A 211 -14.83 5.39 2.21
CA ALA A 211 -13.38 5.25 2.34
C ALA A 211 -12.82 6.04 3.52
N ILE A 212 -13.30 7.27 3.73
CA ILE A 212 -12.95 8.11 4.90
C ILE A 212 -13.41 7.43 6.19
N ALA A 213 -14.68 6.99 6.26
CA ALA A 213 -15.22 6.32 7.43
C ALA A 213 -14.44 5.04 7.77
N TYR A 214 -14.13 4.22 6.76
CA TYR A 214 -13.31 3.02 6.92
C TYR A 214 -11.90 3.37 7.44
N THR A 215 -11.24 4.38 6.86
CA THR A 215 -9.91 4.84 7.30
C THR A 215 -9.91 5.31 8.75
N VAL A 216 -10.94 6.06 9.17
CA VAL A 216 -11.13 6.48 10.56
C VAL A 216 -11.27 5.26 11.48
N LEU A 217 -12.05 4.26 11.09
CA LEU A 217 -12.24 3.02 11.86
C LEU A 217 -10.93 2.21 11.97
N VAL A 218 -10.18 2.09 10.88
CA VAL A 218 -8.87 1.40 10.88
C VAL A 218 -7.89 2.07 11.84
N LEU A 219 -7.81 3.40 11.83
CA LEU A 219 -6.84 4.14 12.65
C LEU A 219 -7.26 4.29 14.11
N ARG A 220 -8.56 4.46 14.38
CA ARG A 220 -9.07 4.77 15.73
C ARG A 220 -9.67 3.57 16.45
N ARG A 221 -10.18 2.56 15.74
CA ARG A 221 -10.93 1.44 16.30
C ARG A 221 -10.53 0.10 15.66
N SER A 222 -9.23 -0.13 15.45
CA SER A 222 -8.70 -1.36 14.82
C SER A 222 -9.21 -2.65 15.48
N ARG A 223 -9.30 -2.69 16.82
CA ARG A 223 -9.84 -3.84 17.58
C ARG A 223 -11.31 -4.14 17.24
N TRP A 224 -12.13 -3.11 17.11
CA TRP A 224 -13.53 -3.24 16.73
C TRP A 224 -13.66 -3.75 15.30
N LEU A 225 -12.85 -3.22 14.38
CA LEU A 225 -12.83 -3.68 12.99
C LEU A 225 -12.34 -5.12 12.89
N ALA A 226 -11.34 -5.52 13.67
CA ALA A 226 -10.87 -6.90 13.74
C ALA A 226 -11.99 -7.86 14.20
N ALA A 227 -12.76 -7.47 15.22
CA ALA A 227 -13.94 -8.24 15.66
C ALA A 227 -15.03 -8.34 14.59
N ARG A 228 -15.14 -7.36 13.69
CA ARG A 228 -16.11 -7.32 12.58
C ARG A 228 -15.50 -7.60 11.21
N LYS A 229 -14.34 -8.27 11.15
CA LYS A 229 -13.65 -8.59 9.89
C LYS A 229 -14.56 -9.30 8.89
N ARG A 230 -15.38 -10.26 9.36
CA ARG A 230 -16.34 -10.99 8.52
C ARG A 230 -17.35 -10.06 7.85
N LEU A 231 -17.86 -9.06 8.58
CA LEU A 231 -18.79 -8.08 8.02
C LEU A 231 -18.13 -7.28 6.89
N ALA A 232 -16.92 -6.77 7.12
CA ALA A 232 -16.19 -6.01 6.09
C ALA A 232 -15.91 -6.86 4.84
N VAL A 233 -15.49 -8.11 5.01
CA VAL A 233 -15.26 -9.06 3.90
C VAL A 233 -16.57 -9.34 3.15
N ASN A 234 -17.66 -9.59 3.86
CA ASN A 234 -18.97 -9.83 3.26
C ASN A 234 -19.43 -8.62 2.45
N THR A 235 -19.33 -7.40 3.00
CA THR A 235 -19.69 -6.16 2.28
C THR A 235 -18.90 -5.99 0.99
N VAL A 236 -17.56 -6.15 1.03
CA VAL A 236 -16.73 -6.05 -0.18
C VAL A 236 -17.08 -7.14 -1.18
N THR A 237 -17.33 -8.37 -0.72
CA THR A 237 -17.73 -9.49 -1.58
C THR A 237 -19.08 -9.21 -2.25
N THR A 238 -20.06 -8.71 -1.50
CA THR A 238 -21.36 -8.33 -2.05
C THR A 238 -21.22 -7.22 -3.09
N LEU A 239 -20.46 -6.16 -2.81
CA LEU A 239 -20.20 -5.09 -3.78
C LEU A 239 -19.51 -5.61 -5.04
N PHE A 240 -18.55 -6.54 -4.89
CA PHE A 240 -17.88 -7.18 -6.01
C PHE A 240 -18.84 -8.01 -6.87
N CYS A 241 -19.69 -8.82 -6.26
CA CYS A 241 -20.69 -9.60 -6.99
C CYS A 241 -21.70 -8.68 -7.71
N LEU A 242 -22.16 -7.61 -7.06
CA LEU A 242 -23.04 -6.62 -7.67
C LEU A 242 -22.37 -5.93 -8.86
N ALA A 243 -21.09 -5.54 -8.72
CA ALA A 243 -20.34 -4.93 -9.81
C ALA A 243 -20.18 -5.89 -11.03
N CYS A 244 -19.96 -7.18 -10.78
CA CYS A 244 -19.89 -8.19 -11.84
C CYS A 244 -21.25 -8.38 -12.53
N LEU A 245 -22.33 -8.53 -11.75
CA LEU A 245 -23.68 -8.66 -12.29
C LEU A 245 -24.09 -7.44 -13.10
N ALA A 246 -23.85 -6.24 -12.57
CA ALA A 246 -24.11 -4.98 -13.25
C ALA A 246 -23.35 -4.86 -14.58
N ARG A 247 -22.12 -5.40 -14.68
CA ARG A 247 -21.38 -5.44 -15.94
C ARG A 247 -21.92 -6.45 -16.94
N LEU A 248 -22.32 -7.63 -16.47
CA LEU A 248 -22.85 -8.69 -17.33
C LEU A 248 -24.24 -8.35 -17.88
N SER A 249 -25.02 -7.54 -17.15
CA SER A 249 -26.37 -7.12 -17.56
C SER A 249 -26.41 -5.73 -18.20
N ALA A 250 -25.27 -5.09 -18.41
CA ALA A 250 -25.24 -3.71 -18.87
C ALA A 250 -25.63 -3.62 -20.35
N ASP A 251 -26.51 -2.67 -20.65
CA ASP A 251 -26.76 -2.22 -22.01
C ASP A 251 -25.62 -1.32 -22.52
N ALA A 252 -25.68 -0.96 -23.81
CA ALA A 252 -24.68 -0.08 -24.43
C ALA A 252 -24.56 1.26 -23.69
N ASP A 253 -25.66 1.74 -23.13
CA ASP A 253 -25.79 3.04 -22.48
C ASP A 253 -25.00 3.06 -21.15
N ALA A 254 -25.20 2.04 -20.32
CA ALA A 254 -24.42 1.83 -19.10
C ALA A 254 -22.93 1.62 -19.41
N MET A 255 -22.59 0.98 -20.54
CA MET A 255 -21.20 0.82 -20.96
C MET A 255 -20.54 2.15 -21.35
N ILE A 256 -21.25 3.00 -22.07
CA ILE A 256 -20.80 4.36 -22.43
C ILE A 256 -20.61 5.21 -21.17
N LEU A 257 -21.60 5.20 -20.27
CA LEU A 257 -21.53 5.91 -18.99
C LEU A 257 -20.33 5.43 -18.16
N TYR A 258 -20.11 4.12 -18.05
CA TYR A 258 -18.92 3.57 -17.40
C TYR A 258 -17.63 4.10 -18.05
N ALA A 259 -17.54 4.07 -19.38
CA ALA A 259 -16.37 4.52 -20.13
C ALA A 259 -16.03 5.99 -19.85
N HIS A 260 -17.04 6.85 -19.71
CA HIS A 260 -16.87 8.26 -19.34
C HIS A 260 -16.19 8.46 -17.97
N PHE A 261 -16.36 7.52 -17.04
CA PHE A 261 -15.79 7.57 -15.69
C PHE A 261 -14.50 6.75 -15.51
N VAL A 262 -14.01 6.07 -16.55
CA VAL A 262 -12.67 5.43 -16.53
C VAL A 262 -11.55 6.40 -16.13
N PRO A 263 -11.52 7.67 -16.58
CA PRO A 263 -10.52 8.64 -16.11
C PRO A 263 -10.55 8.86 -14.59
N VAL A 264 -11.73 8.84 -13.96
CA VAL A 264 -11.85 8.96 -12.49
C VAL A 264 -11.23 7.75 -11.81
N LEU A 265 -11.47 6.54 -12.33
CA LEU A 265 -10.83 5.33 -11.82
C LEU A 265 -9.31 5.35 -12.00
N LEU A 266 -8.83 5.86 -13.14
CA LEU A 266 -7.42 6.05 -13.42
C LEU A 266 -6.78 7.05 -12.44
N VAL A 267 -7.45 8.17 -12.14
CA VAL A 267 -7.01 9.13 -11.12
C VAL A 267 -6.90 8.43 -9.76
N ALA A 268 -7.92 7.69 -9.34
CA ALA A 268 -7.89 6.95 -8.07
C ALA A 268 -6.72 5.95 -8.02
N ALA A 269 -6.43 5.26 -9.13
CA ALA A 269 -5.32 4.33 -9.24
C ALA A 269 -3.97 5.04 -9.10
N VAL A 270 -3.80 6.20 -9.76
CA VAL A 270 -2.59 7.03 -9.63
C VAL A 270 -2.41 7.52 -8.20
N VAL A 271 -3.48 7.98 -7.55
CA VAL A 271 -3.44 8.42 -6.13
C VAL A 271 -3.04 7.26 -5.21
N ALA A 272 -3.58 6.05 -5.44
CA ALA A 272 -3.21 4.85 -4.67
C ALA A 272 -1.73 4.49 -4.84
N ILE A 273 -1.20 4.52 -6.06
CA ILE A 273 0.22 4.26 -6.31
C ILE A 273 1.08 5.36 -5.67
N ALA A 274 0.71 6.64 -5.81
CA ALA A 274 1.42 7.76 -5.18
C ALA A 274 1.45 7.63 -3.65
N ALA A 275 0.38 7.12 -3.04
CA ALA A 275 0.32 6.86 -1.60
C ALA A 275 1.25 5.72 -1.17
N ILE A 276 1.33 4.63 -1.94
CA ILE A 276 2.30 3.54 -1.69
C ILE A 276 3.74 4.04 -1.85
N VAL A 277 4.03 4.81 -2.90
CA VAL A 277 5.36 5.39 -3.13
C VAL A 277 5.73 6.36 -2.01
N SER A 278 4.78 7.19 -1.57
CA SER A 278 4.98 8.10 -0.44
C SER A 278 5.25 7.35 0.86
N LEU A 279 4.52 6.25 1.11
CA LEU A 279 4.79 5.35 2.23
C LEU A 279 6.19 4.75 2.15
N ALA A 280 6.60 4.25 0.98
CA ALA A 280 7.93 3.72 0.75
C ALA A 280 9.02 4.77 1.01
N GLY A 281 8.84 5.99 0.49
CA GLY A 281 9.78 7.09 0.68
C GLY A 281 9.92 7.51 2.14
N VAL A 282 8.82 7.61 2.88
CA VAL A 282 8.86 7.96 4.31
C VAL A 282 9.51 6.84 5.14
N LEU A 283 9.23 5.58 4.83
CA LEU A 283 9.86 4.44 5.51
C LEU A 283 11.36 4.37 5.23
N ALA A 284 11.77 4.54 3.97
CA ALA A 284 13.17 4.56 3.56
C ALA A 284 13.94 5.73 4.20
N THR A 285 13.39 6.95 4.15
CA THR A 285 14.01 8.12 4.77
C THR A 285 14.11 7.96 6.28
N ARG A 286 13.07 7.43 6.95
CA ARG A 286 13.12 7.13 8.38
C ARG A 286 14.20 6.11 8.71
N ALA A 287 14.29 5.01 7.95
CA ALA A 287 15.33 3.99 8.14
C ALA A 287 16.74 4.58 7.98
N LEU A 288 16.96 5.42 6.95
CA LEU A 288 18.23 6.11 6.73
C LEU A 288 18.59 7.07 7.87
N VAL A 289 17.63 7.88 8.33
CA VAL A 289 17.84 8.83 9.44
C VAL A 289 18.15 8.09 10.73
N ILE A 290 17.41 7.02 11.04
CA ILE A 290 17.65 6.19 12.22
C ILE A 290 19.04 5.57 12.14
N HIS A 291 19.41 5.01 10.99
CA HIS A 291 20.72 4.38 10.81
C HIS A 291 21.87 5.38 10.98
N ARG A 292 21.77 6.56 10.34
CA ARG A 292 22.76 7.64 10.47
C ARG A 292 22.91 8.11 11.92
N ARG A 293 21.80 8.33 12.62
CA ARG A 293 21.80 8.75 14.04
C ARG A 293 22.37 7.67 14.96
N PHE A 294 22.13 6.41 14.66
CA PHE A 294 22.70 5.28 15.41
C PHE A 294 24.21 5.18 15.19
N SER A 295 24.67 5.30 13.94
CA SER A 295 26.10 5.20 13.61
C SER A 295 26.94 6.38 14.10
N SER A 296 26.33 7.56 14.25
CA SER A 296 27.04 8.77 14.68
C SER A 296 27.21 8.90 16.20
N ARG A 297 26.69 7.95 16.98
CA ARG A 297 26.71 8.00 18.45
C ARG A 297 27.65 6.94 19.01
N GLU A 298 28.17 7.20 20.19
CA GLU A 298 28.88 6.20 20.97
C GLU A 298 27.96 5.03 21.30
N ARG A 299 28.51 3.81 21.23
CA ARG A 299 27.76 2.56 21.35
C ARG A 299 28.30 1.75 22.51
N VAL A 300 27.40 1.37 23.41
CA VAL A 300 27.71 0.48 24.53
C VAL A 300 27.13 -0.89 24.22
N ARG A 301 27.97 -1.92 24.27
CA ARG A 301 27.54 -3.31 24.09
C ARG A 301 27.06 -3.87 25.42
N GLY A 302 25.99 -4.64 25.39
CA GLY A 302 25.47 -5.34 26.56
C GLY A 302 24.60 -6.52 26.21
N VAL A 303 24.09 -7.18 27.25
CA VAL A 303 23.22 -8.35 27.17
C VAL A 303 21.85 -7.98 27.73
N VAL A 304 20.80 -8.28 26.99
CA VAL A 304 19.44 -7.99 27.44
C VAL A 304 19.07 -8.88 28.62
N THR A 305 18.59 -8.25 29.68
CA THR A 305 18.09 -8.87 30.90
C THR A 305 16.64 -8.43 31.09
N ALA A 306 15.70 -9.37 31.19
CA ALA A 306 14.32 -9.06 31.51
C ALA A 306 13.82 -10.05 32.56
N ASP A 307 12.91 -9.59 33.41
CA ASP A 307 12.25 -10.44 34.40
C ASP A 307 11.25 -11.36 33.67
N GLY A 308 11.73 -12.55 33.33
CA GLY A 308 10.94 -13.61 32.68
C GLY A 308 11.35 -13.92 31.24
N THR A 309 10.59 -14.81 30.61
CA THR A 309 10.82 -15.29 29.23
C THR A 309 10.11 -14.44 28.18
N GLU A 310 9.57 -13.29 28.57
CA GLU A 310 8.78 -12.44 27.69
C GLU A 310 9.64 -11.67 26.70
N LEU A 311 9.04 -11.26 25.58
CA LEU A 311 9.72 -10.52 24.52
C LEU A 311 10.11 -9.12 25.02
N ALA A 312 11.41 -8.83 25.07
CA ALA A 312 11.93 -7.51 25.40
C ALA A 312 11.56 -6.51 24.31
N LEU A 313 11.83 -6.87 23.05
CA LEU A 313 11.52 -6.04 21.90
C LEU A 313 11.13 -6.89 20.69
N GLY A 314 10.04 -6.51 20.02
CA GLY A 314 9.48 -7.27 18.92
C GLY A 314 8.79 -6.42 17.88
N VAL A 315 8.28 -7.11 16.86
CA VAL A 315 7.53 -6.54 15.75
C VAL A 315 6.14 -7.19 15.73
N GLU A 316 5.10 -6.37 15.79
CA GLU A 316 3.69 -6.78 15.75
C GLU A 316 3.01 -6.29 14.47
N ILE A 317 2.15 -7.13 13.89
CA ILE A 317 1.26 -6.71 12.81
C ILE A 317 -0.09 -6.31 13.41
N SER A 318 -0.31 -5.00 13.57
CA SER A 318 -1.56 -4.49 14.16
C SER A 318 -2.74 -4.44 13.17
N SER A 319 -2.49 -4.46 11.86
CA SER A 319 -3.50 -4.46 10.80
C SER A 319 -2.90 -4.98 9.50
N TRP A 320 -3.75 -5.47 8.59
CA TRP A 320 -3.29 -5.96 7.28
C TRP A 320 -2.73 -4.84 6.40
N LEU A 321 -3.32 -3.64 6.44
CA LEU A 321 -2.88 -2.49 5.64
C LEU A 321 -1.79 -1.67 6.31
N ARG A 322 -1.43 -1.98 7.56
CA ARG A 322 -0.39 -1.28 8.30
C ARG A 322 0.88 -2.11 8.28
N GLY A 323 2.02 -1.44 8.09
CA GLY A 323 3.31 -2.09 8.23
C GLY A 323 3.54 -2.64 9.65
N PRO A 324 4.54 -3.51 9.81
CA PRO A 324 4.99 -3.96 11.12
C PRO A 324 5.25 -2.79 12.08
N ARG A 325 4.73 -2.92 13.30
CA ARG A 325 4.94 -1.94 14.38
C ARG A 325 5.90 -2.52 15.40
N VAL A 326 6.85 -1.71 15.85
CA VAL A 326 7.70 -2.08 16.98
C VAL A 326 6.87 -2.10 18.26
N VAL A 327 6.92 -3.22 18.97
CA VAL A 327 6.36 -3.39 20.31
C VAL A 327 7.51 -3.60 21.27
N GLN A 328 7.47 -2.89 22.38
CA GLN A 328 8.51 -2.94 23.39
C GLN A 328 7.88 -3.10 24.76
N ARG A 329 8.49 -3.96 25.58
CA ARG A 329 8.27 -4.01 27.02
C ARG A 329 9.46 -3.35 27.72
N SER A 330 9.30 -2.96 28.98
CA SER A 330 10.44 -2.49 29.76
C SER A 330 11.40 -3.66 30.00
N PHE A 331 12.68 -3.42 29.81
CA PHE A 331 13.75 -4.39 30.09
C PHE A 331 15.01 -3.64 30.52
N SER A 332 16.02 -4.37 30.98
CA SER A 332 17.33 -3.81 31.29
C SER A 332 18.40 -4.42 30.40
N VAL A 333 19.53 -3.74 30.24
CA VAL A 333 20.68 -4.28 29.53
C VAL A 333 21.88 -4.26 30.45
N ALA A 334 22.43 -5.44 30.71
CA ALA A 334 23.67 -5.62 31.46
C ALA A 334 24.84 -5.22 30.58
N THR A 335 25.56 -4.17 30.98
CA THR A 335 26.77 -3.68 30.31
C THR A 335 27.98 -3.79 31.24
N ALA A 336 29.18 -3.54 30.72
CA ALA A 336 30.39 -3.44 31.55
C ALA A 336 30.31 -2.33 32.62
N HIS A 337 29.43 -1.34 32.44
CA HIS A 337 29.24 -0.20 33.33
C HIS A 337 28.03 -0.35 34.27
N GLY A 338 27.41 -1.54 34.30
CA GLY A 338 26.22 -1.82 35.10
C GLY A 338 24.95 -2.00 34.26
N MET A 339 23.81 -1.96 34.93
CA MET A 339 22.49 -2.23 34.33
C MET A 339 21.89 -0.93 33.79
N ILE A 340 21.54 -0.92 32.50
CA ILE A 340 20.88 0.23 31.86
C ILE A 340 19.39 -0.11 31.70
N PRO A 341 18.46 0.55 32.42
CA PRO A 341 17.04 0.36 32.21
C PRO A 341 16.62 0.97 30.85
N VAL A 342 15.85 0.22 30.07
CA VAL A 342 15.40 0.60 28.73
C VAL A 342 13.88 0.60 28.67
N SER A 343 13.31 1.76 28.34
CA SER A 343 11.91 1.90 27.95
C SER A 343 11.77 2.82 26.74
N GLY A 344 10.87 2.46 25.81
CA GLY A 344 10.56 3.26 24.61
C GLY A 344 11.70 3.46 23.59
N ALA A 345 12.71 2.58 23.59
CA ALA A 345 13.84 2.62 22.67
C ALA A 345 13.44 2.45 21.19
N ASN A 346 14.18 3.14 20.33
CA ASN A 346 14.07 2.99 18.88
C ASN A 346 14.87 1.77 18.42
N LEU A 347 14.18 0.76 17.88
CA LEU A 347 14.82 -0.41 17.29
C LEU A 347 15.51 -0.05 15.96
N VAL A 348 16.79 -0.40 15.87
CA VAL A 348 17.62 -0.30 14.66
C VAL A 348 17.97 -1.72 14.21
N ALA A 349 16.98 -2.40 13.66
CA ALA A 349 17.15 -3.76 13.13
C ALA A 349 16.38 -3.92 11.82
N ALA A 350 16.89 -4.78 10.93
CA ALA A 350 16.09 -5.23 9.79
C ALA A 350 14.85 -5.99 10.29
N ILE A 351 13.74 -5.86 9.57
CA ILE A 351 12.54 -6.64 9.86
C ILE A 351 12.82 -8.10 9.53
N PRO A 352 12.62 -9.04 10.47
CA PRO A 352 12.85 -10.44 10.19
C PRO A 352 11.92 -10.94 9.07
N ALA A 353 12.44 -11.78 8.19
CA ALA A 353 11.67 -12.37 7.09
C ALA A 353 10.46 -13.19 7.59
N ALA A 354 10.54 -13.76 8.79
CA ALA A 354 9.44 -14.45 9.46
C ALA A 354 8.20 -13.56 9.74
N SER A 355 8.34 -12.22 9.70
CA SER A 355 7.21 -11.28 9.82
C SER A 355 6.15 -11.45 8.73
N THR A 356 6.50 -12.06 7.60
CA THR A 356 5.57 -12.40 6.51
C THR A 356 4.51 -13.42 6.92
N GLN A 357 4.78 -14.22 7.96
CA GLN A 357 3.89 -15.26 8.45
C GLN A 357 2.95 -14.79 9.56
N LEU A 358 3.25 -13.63 10.17
CA LEU A 358 2.49 -13.08 11.28
C LEU A 358 1.05 -12.76 10.89
N GLU A 359 0.13 -13.20 11.74
CA GLU A 359 -1.27 -12.78 11.69
C GLU A 359 -1.47 -11.43 12.38
N THR A 360 -2.63 -10.81 12.12
CA THR A 360 -3.00 -9.57 12.79
C THR A 360 -3.11 -9.82 14.30
N GLY A 361 -2.33 -9.10 15.10
CA GLY A 361 -2.23 -9.25 16.54
C GLY A 361 -1.12 -10.19 17.02
N GLU A 362 -0.43 -10.89 16.11
CA GLU A 362 0.76 -11.66 16.47
C GLU A 362 2.00 -10.76 16.51
N ALA A 363 2.91 -11.07 17.43
CA ALA A 363 4.19 -10.39 17.59
C ALA A 363 5.36 -11.38 17.43
N LEU A 364 6.43 -10.92 16.78
CA LEU A 364 7.68 -11.64 16.61
C LEU A 364 8.77 -10.98 17.44
N GLY A 365 9.44 -11.75 18.29
CA GLY A 365 10.61 -11.28 19.03
C GLY A 365 11.77 -10.96 18.11
N VAL A 366 12.28 -9.73 18.17
CA VAL A 366 13.51 -9.31 17.50
C VAL A 366 14.69 -9.33 18.48
N VAL A 367 14.44 -8.94 19.74
CA VAL A 367 15.42 -8.96 20.83
C VAL A 367 14.82 -9.69 22.02
N ARG A 368 15.54 -10.69 22.51
CA ARG A 368 15.14 -11.57 23.62
C ARG A 368 16.07 -11.41 24.81
N PRO A 369 15.62 -11.81 26.02
CA PRO A 369 16.53 -11.96 27.15
C PRO A 369 17.69 -12.89 26.79
N GLY A 370 18.92 -12.47 27.10
CA GLY A 370 20.16 -13.14 26.73
C GLY A 370 20.78 -12.68 25.39
N ASP A 371 20.04 -11.98 24.55
CA ASP A 371 20.59 -11.48 23.29
C ASP A 371 21.59 -10.35 23.53
N THR A 372 22.67 -10.35 22.77
CA THR A 372 23.65 -9.26 22.78
C THR A 372 23.18 -8.11 21.90
N VAL A 373 23.19 -6.91 22.45
CA VAL A 373 22.78 -5.67 21.77
C VAL A 373 23.82 -4.57 21.88
N GLU A 374 23.80 -3.65 20.92
CA GLU A 374 24.45 -2.34 20.99
C GLU A 374 23.37 -1.29 21.33
N ILE A 375 23.64 -0.50 22.36
CA ILE A 375 22.85 0.66 22.74
C ILE A 375 23.59 1.91 22.29
N ALA A 376 22.91 2.78 21.56
CA ALA A 376 23.37 4.14 21.33
C ALA A 376 22.41 5.11 22.03
N GLY A 377 22.90 6.20 22.60
CA GLY A 377 22.05 7.17 23.28
C GLY A 377 22.78 7.99 24.32
N HIS A 378 22.15 9.08 24.77
CA HIS A 378 22.67 9.85 25.90
C HIS A 378 22.31 9.09 27.18
N VAL A 379 23.08 8.06 27.47
CA VAL A 379 23.19 7.59 28.85
C VAL A 379 24.02 8.68 29.50
N ALA A 380 23.40 9.51 30.35
CA ALA A 380 24.17 10.45 31.16
C ALA A 380 25.17 9.58 31.92
N THR A 381 26.43 9.57 31.45
CA THR A 381 27.52 8.94 32.18
C THR A 381 27.49 9.61 33.54
N PRO A 382 27.29 8.87 34.64
CA PRO A 382 27.43 9.46 35.95
C PRO A 382 28.85 9.99 35.99
N SER A 383 29.00 11.32 35.97
CA SER A 383 30.23 11.95 36.41
C SER A 383 30.37 11.51 37.85
N VAL A 384 31.23 10.51 38.06
CA VAL A 384 31.58 9.96 39.36
C VAL A 384 32.30 11.07 40.11
N GLU A 385 31.54 12.00 40.70
CA GLU A 385 31.99 12.65 41.92
C GLU A 385 31.80 11.62 43.04
N PRO A 386 32.88 11.13 43.67
CA PRO A 386 32.78 10.17 44.76
C PRO A 386 32.14 10.85 45.97
N GLY A 387 30.81 10.77 46.07
CA GLY A 387 30.01 11.37 47.14
C GLY A 387 28.59 11.79 46.73
N ALA A 388 28.30 11.93 45.43
CA ALA A 388 26.95 12.23 44.96
C ALA A 388 26.10 10.95 44.96
N GLY A 389 24.99 10.96 45.69
CA GLY A 389 24.08 9.82 45.84
C GLY A 389 23.61 9.23 44.51
N ASP A 390 23.20 7.95 44.56
CA ASP A 390 22.84 7.12 43.41
C ASP A 390 22.02 7.88 42.34
N PRO A 391 22.63 8.21 41.18
CA PRO A 391 22.03 9.07 40.16
C PRO A 391 20.81 8.43 39.49
N PHE A 392 20.57 7.14 39.71
CA PHE A 392 19.37 6.44 39.21
C PHE A 392 18.13 6.66 40.08
N ARG A 393 18.24 7.31 41.25
CA ARG A 393 17.06 7.62 42.09
C ARG A 393 16.35 8.93 41.73
N THR A 394 16.97 9.86 41.00
CA THR A 394 16.43 11.22 40.78
C THR A 394 16.21 11.60 39.33
N LEU A 395 16.70 10.82 38.36
CA LEU A 395 16.42 11.06 36.94
C LEU A 395 15.07 10.43 36.58
N ALA A 396 14.07 11.28 36.36
CA ALA A 396 13.00 10.97 35.41
C ALA A 396 13.68 10.38 34.16
N GLY A 397 13.46 9.09 33.91
CA GLY A 397 14.28 8.30 32.99
C GLY A 397 14.50 9.01 31.64
N PRO A 398 15.65 8.79 30.98
CA PRO A 398 15.94 9.41 29.69
C PRO A 398 14.73 9.29 28.79
N SER A 399 14.28 10.42 28.22
CA SER A 399 13.07 10.42 27.38
C SER A 399 13.23 9.35 26.30
N ALA A 400 12.14 8.60 26.05
CA ALA A 400 12.11 7.47 25.11
C ALA A 400 12.71 7.80 23.72
N GLU A 401 12.79 9.08 23.35
CA GLU A 401 13.39 9.55 22.11
C GLU A 401 14.93 9.49 22.06
N ALA A 402 15.60 9.20 23.19
CA ALA A 402 17.06 9.30 23.33
C ALA A 402 17.83 7.97 23.28
N ILE A 403 17.16 6.81 23.25
CA ILE A 403 17.81 5.49 23.25
C ILE A 403 17.51 4.75 21.93
N TRP A 404 18.56 4.24 21.29
CA TRP A 404 18.49 3.36 20.13
C TRP A 404 19.15 2.03 20.44
N ILE A 405 18.55 0.94 19.97
CA ILE A 405 19.03 -0.42 20.22
C ILE A 405 19.14 -1.19 18.91
N ALA A 406 20.28 -1.82 18.69
CA ALA A 406 20.52 -2.72 17.57
C ALA A 406 21.03 -4.09 18.05
N PRO A 407 20.55 -5.21 17.51
CA PRO A 407 21.17 -6.51 17.74
C PRO A 407 22.57 -6.55 17.11
N VAL A 408 23.57 -7.12 17.80
CA VAL A 408 24.98 -7.12 17.34
C VAL A 408 25.17 -7.92 16.04
N CYS A 409 24.50 -9.06 15.92
CA CYS A 409 24.62 -9.94 14.75
C CYS A 409 23.53 -9.70 13.69
N GLY A 410 22.82 -8.57 13.76
CA GLY A 410 21.72 -8.26 12.87
C GLY A 410 22.16 -7.55 11.60
N GLU A 411 21.58 -7.94 10.46
CA GLU A 411 21.67 -7.11 9.27
C GLU A 411 21.04 -5.74 9.53
N ARG A 412 21.73 -4.70 9.07
CA ARG A 412 21.23 -3.33 9.11
C ARG A 412 20.40 -3.10 7.85
N GLY A 413 19.17 -2.64 8.03
CA GLY A 413 18.10 -2.68 7.01
C GLY A 413 18.50 -2.13 5.62
N GLY A 414 17.90 -2.70 4.59
CA GLY A 414 18.02 -2.28 3.19
C GLY A 414 16.72 -2.51 2.43
N PHE A 415 16.78 -2.65 1.10
CA PHE A 415 15.61 -2.92 0.25
C PHE A 415 14.77 -4.11 0.76
N ALA A 416 15.42 -5.14 1.31
CA ALA A 416 14.73 -6.30 1.86
C ALA A 416 13.78 -5.94 3.02
N SER A 417 14.22 -5.08 3.95
CA SER A 417 13.41 -4.62 5.08
C SER A 417 12.27 -3.72 4.60
N LEU A 418 12.55 -2.80 3.67
CA LEU A 418 11.53 -1.93 3.08
C LEU A 418 10.44 -2.73 2.36
N ALA A 419 10.83 -3.74 1.58
CA ALA A 419 9.88 -4.61 0.90
C ALA A 419 9.05 -5.44 1.90
N LEU A 420 9.62 -5.84 3.05
CA LEU A 420 8.89 -6.49 4.13
C LEU A 420 7.88 -5.56 4.84
N GLU A 421 8.09 -4.25 4.81
CA GLU A 421 7.11 -3.26 5.30
C GLU A 421 6.00 -2.99 4.28
N LEU A 422 6.35 -2.98 2.99
CA LEU A 422 5.46 -2.53 1.91
C LEU A 422 4.62 -3.64 1.28
N TRP A 423 5.00 -4.92 1.40
CA TRP A 423 4.34 -5.97 0.63
C TRP A 423 2.84 -6.09 0.93
N ARG A 424 2.37 -5.81 2.15
CA ARG A 424 0.93 -5.93 2.46
C ARG A 424 0.10 -4.83 1.78
N PRO A 425 0.43 -3.53 1.90
CA PRO A 425 -0.20 -2.49 1.07
C PRO A 425 -0.15 -2.81 -0.43
N CYS A 426 0.97 -3.32 -0.93
CA CYS A 426 1.11 -3.65 -2.34
C CYS A 426 0.23 -4.84 -2.76
N VAL A 427 0.18 -5.92 -1.96
CA VAL A 427 -0.74 -7.05 -2.19
C VAL A 427 -2.20 -6.60 -2.12
N ALA A 428 -2.54 -5.70 -1.19
CA ALA A 428 -3.88 -5.13 -1.14
C ALA A 428 -4.22 -4.36 -2.43
N TYR A 429 -3.31 -3.52 -2.91
CA TYR A 429 -3.45 -2.87 -4.21
C TYR A 429 -3.65 -3.87 -5.35
N LEU A 430 -2.88 -4.96 -5.40
CA LEU A 430 -2.99 -5.99 -6.44
C LEU A 430 -4.33 -6.74 -6.37
N LEU A 431 -4.83 -7.05 -5.18
CA LEU A 431 -6.17 -7.60 -4.99
C LEU A 431 -7.24 -6.65 -5.52
N ILE A 432 -7.10 -5.36 -5.23
CA ILE A 432 -8.04 -4.33 -5.70
C ILE A 432 -8.02 -4.29 -7.22
N VAL A 433 -6.85 -4.09 -7.85
CA VAL A 433 -6.74 -4.05 -9.32
C VAL A 433 -7.28 -5.32 -9.97
N THR A 434 -7.02 -6.49 -9.38
CA THR A 434 -7.58 -7.77 -9.84
C THR A 434 -9.10 -7.76 -9.79
N ALA A 435 -9.68 -7.35 -8.65
CA ALA A 435 -11.12 -7.26 -8.47
C ALA A 435 -11.77 -6.24 -9.43
N LEU A 436 -11.06 -5.18 -9.81
CA LEU A 436 -11.57 -4.18 -10.75
C LEU A 436 -11.46 -4.62 -12.21
N ALA A 437 -10.44 -5.41 -12.55
CA ALA A 437 -10.24 -5.91 -13.90
C ALA A 437 -11.19 -7.08 -14.25
N VAL A 438 -11.64 -7.87 -13.28
CA VAL A 438 -12.58 -8.98 -13.54
C VAL A 438 -13.90 -8.51 -14.19
N PRO A 439 -14.64 -7.52 -13.66
CA PRO A 439 -15.84 -7.01 -14.32
C PRO A 439 -15.56 -6.43 -15.71
N ALA A 440 -14.40 -5.80 -15.91
CA ALA A 440 -14.01 -5.25 -17.21
C ALA A 440 -13.75 -6.36 -18.24
N LEU A 441 -13.09 -7.45 -17.84
CA LEU A 441 -12.90 -8.63 -18.70
C LEU A 441 -14.20 -9.38 -18.97
N ALA A 442 -15.09 -9.48 -17.98
CA ALA A 442 -16.39 -10.12 -18.16
C ALA A 442 -17.20 -9.45 -19.29
N ALA A 443 -17.17 -8.12 -19.35
CA ALA A 443 -17.80 -7.34 -20.41
C ALA A 443 -17.14 -7.48 -21.80
N LEU A 444 -15.90 -7.98 -21.88
CA LEU A 444 -15.25 -8.27 -23.17
C LEU A 444 -15.57 -9.68 -23.70
N LEU A 445 -16.07 -10.57 -22.84
CA LEU A 445 -16.33 -11.98 -23.17
C LEU A 445 -17.81 -12.29 -23.40
N GLY A 446 -18.71 -11.50 -22.81
CA GLY A 446 -20.15 -11.55 -23.07
C GLY A 446 -20.51 -10.60 -24.19
#